data_AF-A0AAV7WT19-F1
#
_entry.id   AF-A0AAV7WT19-F1
#
_cell.length_a   1.000
_cell.length_b   1.000
_cell.length_c   1.000
_cell.angle_alpha   90.00
_cell.angle_beta   90.00
_cell.angle_gamma   90.00
#
_symmetry.space_group_name_H-M   'P 1'
#
loop_
_entity.id
_entity.type
_entity.pdbx_description
1 polymer ?
#
loop_
_entity_poly.entity_id
_entity_poly.type
_entity_poly.pdbx_seq_one_letter_code
_entity_poly.pdbx_strand_id
1 'polypeptide(L)'
;YGFSIVHDFAQIWSERGFLTSSCSPVRNGEKINELFKSVQKPEKIAVVKCSAHQRSQVYVSLGNAYADQVAKYCALNGIYFKGNWELLPENDEAYTHFTSQIINTLEELKAL
;
A
#
# COMPACT_ATOMS: atom_id res chain seq x y z
N TYR A 1 9.85 -2.89 0.85
CA TYR A 1 9.56 -4.24 1.35
C TYR A 1 8.44 -4.89 0.55
N GLY A 2 7.25 -4.29 0.45
CA GLY A 2 6.08 -4.91 -0.20
C GLY A 2 6.22 -5.37 -1.66
N PHE A 3 6.88 -4.61 -2.54
CA PHE A 3 6.98 -4.96 -3.97
C PHE A 3 7.58 -6.37 -4.20
N SER A 4 8.80 -6.63 -3.72
CA SER A 4 9.44 -7.94 -3.87
C SER A 4 8.73 -9.04 -3.10
N ILE A 5 8.04 -8.70 -2.01
CA ILE A 5 7.21 -9.68 -1.30
C ILE A 5 6.09 -10.19 -2.22
N VAL A 6 5.38 -9.28 -2.88
CA VAL A 6 4.27 -9.63 -3.78
C VAL A 6 4.76 -10.39 -5.01
N HIS A 7 5.87 -9.95 -5.62
CA HIS A 7 6.34 -10.50 -6.91
C HIS A 7 7.21 -11.74 -6.76
N ASP A 8 8.05 -11.82 -5.73
CA ASP A 8 9.12 -12.83 -5.67
C ASP A 8 8.92 -13.86 -4.53
N PHE A 9 8.53 -13.40 -3.34
CA PHE A 9 8.73 -14.20 -2.12
C PHE A 9 7.46 -14.80 -1.52
N ALA A 10 6.32 -14.09 -1.56
CA ALA A 10 5.14 -14.46 -0.79
C ALA A 10 4.59 -15.84 -1.17
N GLN A 11 4.61 -16.19 -2.46
CA GLN A 11 4.17 -17.50 -2.92
C GLN A 11 5.05 -18.63 -2.39
N ILE A 12 6.38 -18.51 -2.56
CA ILE A 12 7.35 -19.51 -2.08
C ILE A 12 7.25 -19.69 -0.57
N TRP A 13 7.12 -18.59 0.18
CA TRP A 13 6.97 -18.68 1.63
C TRP A 13 5.61 -19.25 2.03
N SER A 14 4.54 -18.97 1.31
CA SER A 14 3.22 -19.58 1.56
C SER A 14 3.26 -21.10 1.42
N GLU A 15 3.93 -21.63 0.39
CA GLU A 15 4.10 -23.08 0.17
C GLU A 15 4.90 -23.75 1.29
N ARG A 16 5.76 -22.99 1.97
CA ARG A 16 6.60 -23.46 3.09
C ARG A 16 6.03 -23.13 4.47
N GLY A 17 4.78 -22.66 4.54
CA GLY A 17 4.14 -22.28 5.82
C GLY A 17 4.81 -21.07 6.50
N PHE A 18 5.42 -20.17 5.73
CA PHE A 18 6.17 -19.00 6.19
C PHE A 18 7.36 -19.35 7.11
N LEU A 19 8.02 -20.47 6.82
CA LEU A 19 9.26 -20.89 7.48
C LEU A 19 10.49 -20.68 6.57
N THR A 20 11.62 -20.36 7.19
CA THR A 20 12.93 -20.31 6.54
C THR A 20 13.51 -21.72 6.38
N SER A 21 14.62 -21.85 5.63
CA SER A 21 15.35 -23.12 5.50
C SER A 21 15.88 -23.67 6.82
N SER A 22 16.03 -22.83 7.84
CA SER A 22 16.44 -23.22 9.19
C SER A 22 15.24 -23.55 10.09
N CYS A 23 14.05 -23.74 9.51
CA CYS A 23 12.79 -24.00 10.22
C CYS A 23 12.37 -22.90 11.20
N SER A 24 12.91 -21.69 11.07
CA SER A 24 12.49 -20.53 11.86
C SER A 24 11.41 -19.73 11.14
N PRO A 25 10.52 -19.02 11.86
CA PRO A 25 9.53 -18.15 11.21
C PRO A 25 10.18 -17.07 10.36
N VAL A 26 9.63 -16.83 9.18
CA VAL A 26 9.98 -15.66 8.36
C VAL A 26 9.62 -14.40 9.13
N ARG A 27 10.55 -13.43 9.18
CA ARG A 27 10.32 -12.14 9.84
C ARG A 27 9.08 -11.47 9.24
N ASN A 28 8.15 -11.06 10.10
CA ASN A 28 6.86 -10.48 9.71
C ASN A 28 5.92 -11.44 8.94
N GLY A 29 6.10 -12.76 9.05
CA GLY A 29 5.36 -13.77 8.27
C GLY A 29 3.84 -13.61 8.31
N GLU A 30 3.26 -13.29 9.48
CA GLU A 30 1.82 -13.04 9.62
C GLU A 30 1.34 -11.86 8.76
N LYS A 31 2.05 -10.73 8.81
CA LYS A 31 1.73 -9.53 8.01
C LYS A 31 1.91 -9.78 6.52
N ILE A 32 2.91 -10.58 6.15
CA ILE A 32 3.13 -10.98 4.76
C ILE A 32 1.99 -11.84 4.27
N ASN A 33 1.51 -12.79 5.08
CA ASN A 33 0.37 -13.64 4.74
C ASN A 33 -0.92 -12.81 4.57
N GLU A 34 -1.16 -11.85 5.47
CA GLU A 34 -2.30 -10.93 5.37
C GLU A 34 -2.23 -10.08 4.09
N LEU A 35 -1.06 -9.52 3.77
CA LEU A 35 -0.82 -8.80 2.53
C LEU A 35 -1.07 -9.70 1.31
N PHE A 36 -0.52 -10.91 1.31
CA PHE A 36 -0.62 -11.85 0.20
C PHE A 36 -2.07 -12.24 -0.10
N LYS A 37 -2.85 -12.54 0.94
CA LYS A 37 -4.30 -12.79 0.81
C LYS A 37 -5.04 -11.57 0.27
N SER A 38 -4.66 -10.38 0.70
CA SER A 38 -5.33 -9.14 0.28
C SER A 38 -5.06 -8.78 -1.17
N VAL A 39 -3.84 -9.02 -1.66
CA VAL A 39 -3.45 -8.81 -3.06
C VAL A 39 -4.19 -9.76 -4.01
N GLN A 40 -4.65 -10.91 -3.53
CA GLN A 40 -5.41 -11.88 -4.34
C GLN A 40 -6.92 -11.59 -4.41
N LYS A 41 -7.44 -10.62 -3.63
CA LYS A 41 -8.89 -10.31 -3.61
C LYS A 41 -9.38 -9.58 -4.86
N PRO A 42 -8.68 -8.56 -5.40
CA PRO A 42 -9.10 -7.89 -6.62
C PRO A 42 -8.99 -8.82 -7.83
N GLU A 43 -9.90 -8.70 -8.80
CA GLU A 43 -9.84 -9.48 -10.05
C GLU A 43 -8.57 -9.15 -10.86
N LYS A 44 -8.14 -7.89 -10.84
CA LYS A 44 -6.92 -7.40 -11.49
C LYS A 44 -6.22 -6.41 -10.58
N ILE A 45 -4.90 -6.55 -10.43
CA ILE A 45 -4.08 -5.66 -9.60
C ILE A 45 -2.74 -5.39 -10.27
N ALA A 46 -2.26 -4.15 -10.16
CA ALA A 46 -0.90 -3.78 -10.54
C ALA A 46 -0.18 -3.22 -9.31
N VAL A 47 0.95 -3.83 -8.94
CA VAL A 47 1.82 -3.35 -7.87
C VAL A 47 3.10 -2.79 -8.49
N VAL A 48 3.25 -1.47 -8.45
CA VAL A 48 4.33 -0.75 -9.12
C VAL A 48 5.25 -0.10 -8.07
N LYS A 49 6.56 -0.33 -8.19
CA LYS A 49 7.56 0.36 -7.39
C LYS A 49 7.98 1.64 -8.10
N CYS A 50 7.62 2.78 -7.54
CA CYS A 50 8.03 4.08 -8.04
C CYS A 50 9.32 4.56 -7.35
N SER A 51 10.11 5.39 -8.03
CA SER A 51 11.33 5.97 -7.45
C SER A 51 10.95 7.09 -6.47
N ALA A 52 11.51 7.06 -5.27
CA ALA A 52 11.18 8.01 -4.19
C ALA A 52 11.53 9.48 -4.54
N HIS A 53 12.51 9.70 -5.42
CA HIS A 53 13.00 11.02 -5.80
C HIS A 53 12.85 11.32 -7.30
N GLN A 54 11.67 11.05 -7.87
CA GLN A 54 11.38 11.48 -9.24
C GLN A 54 11.06 12.98 -9.29
N ARG A 55 11.91 13.74 -10.00
CA ARG A 55 11.71 15.17 -10.28
C ARG A 55 10.64 15.43 -11.35
N SER A 56 10.31 14.42 -12.14
CA SER A 56 9.37 14.50 -13.26
C SER A 56 8.39 13.34 -13.18
N GLN A 57 7.20 13.61 -12.61
CA GLN A 57 5.91 12.92 -12.74
C GLN A 57 5.01 13.45 -11.60
N VAL A 58 4.10 14.37 -11.91
CA VAL A 58 3.41 15.19 -10.89
C VAL A 58 2.53 14.34 -9.98
N TYR A 59 1.74 13.41 -10.51
CA TYR A 59 0.77 12.64 -9.72
C TYR A 59 1.38 11.59 -8.80
N VAL A 60 2.37 10.83 -9.27
CA VAL A 60 3.02 9.77 -8.47
C VAL A 60 3.79 10.38 -7.30
N SER A 61 4.55 11.45 -7.54
CA SER A 61 5.32 12.12 -6.49
C SER A 61 4.40 12.78 -5.45
N LEU A 62 3.28 13.37 -5.86
CA LEU A 62 2.28 13.92 -4.93
C LEU A 62 1.63 12.82 -4.08
N GLY A 63 1.18 11.73 -4.69
CA GLY A 63 0.59 10.60 -3.96
C GLY A 63 1.57 9.97 -2.95
N ASN A 64 2.85 9.81 -3.34
CA ASN A 64 3.88 9.30 -2.44
C ASN A 64 4.18 10.25 -1.27
N ALA A 65 4.27 11.57 -1.54
CA ALA A 65 4.49 12.57 -0.50
C ALA A 65 3.33 12.60 0.50
N TYR A 66 2.10 12.49 0.01
CA TYR A 66 0.91 12.41 0.85
C TYR A 66 0.92 11.16 1.75
N ALA A 67 1.17 9.97 1.18
CA ALA A 67 1.25 8.73 1.95
C ALA A 67 2.34 8.79 3.04
N ASP A 68 3.49 9.41 2.76
CA ASP A 68 4.57 9.62 3.73
C ASP A 68 4.18 10.59 4.85
N GLN A 69 3.48 11.69 4.54
CA GLN A 69 2.96 12.63 5.54
C GLN A 69 1.95 11.96 6.48
N VAL A 70 1.01 11.19 5.94
CA VAL A 70 0.02 10.45 6.74
C VAL A 70 0.72 9.42 7.63
N ALA A 71 1.69 8.67 7.10
CA ALA A 71 2.46 7.71 7.89
C ALA A 71 3.21 8.38 9.06
N LYS A 72 3.83 9.54 8.82
CA LYS A 72 4.51 10.33 9.87
C LYS A 72 3.53 10.83 10.92
N TYR A 73 2.38 11.37 10.50
CA TYR A 73 1.34 11.83 11.42
C TYR A 73 0.85 10.69 12.32
N CYS A 74 0.54 9.53 11.74
CA CYS A 74 0.11 8.37 12.51
C CYS A 74 1.16 7.89 13.51
N ALA A 75 2.44 7.86 13.11
CA ALA A 75 3.53 7.47 13.97
C ALA A 75 3.70 8.42 15.17
N LEU A 76 3.57 9.73 14.95
CA LEU A 76 3.67 10.74 16.03
C LEU A 76 2.50 10.66 17.01
N ASN A 77 1.31 10.31 16.53
CA ASN A 77 0.08 10.28 17.33
C ASN A 77 -0.29 8.86 17.83
N GLY A 78 0.53 7.85 17.56
CA GLY A 78 0.27 6.46 17.95
C GLY A 78 -0.99 5.85 17.28
N ILE A 79 -1.36 6.37 16.10
CA ILE A 79 -2.53 5.91 15.34
C ILE A 79 -2.11 4.70 14.52
N TYR A 80 -2.83 3.58 14.68
CA TYR A 80 -2.61 2.37 13.88
C TYR A 80 -3.73 2.21 12.86
N PHE A 81 -3.37 2.14 11.57
CA PHE A 81 -4.30 1.77 10.50
C PHE A 81 -4.73 0.31 10.70
N LYS A 82 -6.03 0.10 10.93
CA LYS A 82 -6.61 -1.22 11.16
C LYS A 82 -7.51 -1.64 10.00
N GLY A 83 -6.91 -1.87 8.84
CA GLY A 83 -7.45 -2.71 7.75
C GLY A 83 -8.71 -2.24 7.01
N ASN A 84 -9.46 -1.25 7.50
CA ASN A 84 -10.50 -0.58 6.76
C ASN A 84 -9.96 0.75 6.24
N TRP A 85 -10.22 1.08 4.98
CA TRP A 85 -10.04 2.42 4.42
C TRP A 85 -11.00 3.47 5.02
N GLU A 86 -11.72 3.11 6.08
CA GLU A 86 -12.30 4.05 7.03
C GLU A 86 -11.16 4.70 7.81
N LEU A 87 -10.61 5.77 7.25
CA LEU A 87 -9.41 6.43 7.73
C LEU A 87 -9.67 7.88 8.02
N LEU A 88 -9.41 8.23 9.28
CA LEU A 88 -9.04 9.59 9.70
C LEU A 88 -10.21 10.59 9.59
N PRO A 89 -10.23 11.67 10.39
CA PRO A 89 -11.42 12.50 10.53
C PRO A 89 -11.87 13.01 9.15
N GLU A 90 -13.08 12.63 8.73
CA GLU A 90 -13.78 13.08 7.51
C GLU A 90 -13.86 14.62 7.37
N ASN A 91 -13.50 15.36 8.42
CA ASN A 91 -13.61 16.80 8.52
C ASN A 91 -12.36 17.59 8.13
N ASP A 92 -11.33 16.97 7.56
CA ASP A 92 -10.22 17.72 6.96
C ASP A 92 -10.54 17.98 5.48
N GLU A 93 -10.88 19.22 5.12
CA GLU A 93 -11.19 19.64 3.75
C GLU A 93 -10.10 19.23 2.74
N ALA A 94 -8.84 19.13 3.19
CA ALA A 94 -7.73 18.67 2.38
C ALA A 94 -7.87 17.19 1.95
N TYR A 95 -8.48 16.35 2.79
CA TYR A 95 -8.71 14.93 2.52
C TYR A 95 -9.80 14.73 1.46
N THR A 96 -10.93 15.41 1.61
CA THR A 96 -12.09 15.29 0.72
C THR A 96 -11.76 15.85 -0.68
N HIS A 97 -11.00 16.94 -0.75
CA HIS A 97 -10.60 17.52 -2.04
C HIS A 97 -9.62 16.61 -2.80
N PHE A 98 -8.62 16.06 -2.12
CA PHE A 98 -7.56 15.25 -2.75
C PHE A 98 -8.05 13.88 -3.21
N THR A 99 -8.88 13.20 -2.40
CA THR A 99 -9.49 11.91 -2.77
C THR A 99 -10.42 12.05 -3.97
N SER A 100 -11.25 13.09 -3.99
CA SER A 100 -12.13 13.39 -5.14
C SER A 100 -11.33 13.63 -6.42
N GLN A 101 -10.20 14.34 -6.33
CA GLN A 101 -9.36 14.62 -7.50
C GLN A 101 -8.69 13.35 -8.05
N ILE A 102 -8.20 12.46 -7.19
CA ILE A 102 -7.62 11.18 -7.61
C ILE A 102 -8.69 10.28 -8.25
N ILE A 103 -9.87 10.15 -7.64
CA ILE A 103 -10.96 9.31 -8.16
C ILE A 103 -11.39 9.79 -9.54
N ASN A 104 -11.62 11.10 -9.72
CA ASN A 104 -12.01 11.67 -11.00
C ASN A 104 -10.95 11.43 -12.09
N THR A 105 -9.67 11.59 -11.75
CA THR A 105 -8.56 11.35 -12.69
C THR A 105 -8.51 9.87 -13.13
N LEU A 106 -8.81 8.94 -12.21
CA LEU A 106 -8.84 7.51 -12.52
C LEU A 106 -10.07 7.11 -13.34
N GLU A 107 -11.21 7.79 -13.18
CA GLU A 107 -12.39 7.58 -14.01
C GLU A 107 -12.20 8.10 -15.43
N GLU A 108 -11.59 9.27 -15.60
CA GLU A 108 -11.25 9.83 -16.91
C GLU A 108 -10.28 8.93 -17.70
N LEU A 109 -9.29 8.34 -17.02
CA LEU A 109 -8.34 7.40 -17.62
C LEU A 109 -8.97 6.04 -17.98
N LYS A 110 -10.11 5.68 -17.37
CA LYS A 110 -10.87 4.45 -17.70
C LYS A 110 -11.89 4.69 -18.83
N ALA A 111 -12.20 5.94 -19.16
CA ALA A 111 -13.14 6.33 -20.20
C ALA A 111 -12.49 6.48 -21.60
N LEU A 112 -11.18 6.23 -21.69
CA LEU A 112 -10.38 6.15 -22.93
C LEU A 112 -10.13 4.68 -23.31
#